data_AF-A0A6A3BRJ0-F1
#
_entry.id   AF-A0A6A3BRJ0-F1
#
_cell.length_a   1.000
_cell.length_b   1.000
_cell.length_c   1.000
_cell.angle_alpha   90.00
_cell.angle_beta   90.00
_cell.angle_gamma   90.00
#
_symmetry.space_group_name_H-M   'P 1'
#
loop_
_entity.id
_entity.type
_entity.pdbx_description
1 polymer ?
#
loop_
_entity_poly.entity_id
_entity_poly.type
_entity_poly.pdbx_seq_one_letter_code
_entity_poly.pdbx_strand_id
1 'polypeptide(L)'
;MVSVLANSYDRYAKLLNGTHKSHVHSEQEAAALSSYKPMINSTSLMMDLKEAETAVVRALEYFDSTHHMVLYYEDLVTNHTKLKDVQEFLGLPQMELTSGQVKIHKGPLSDSVNNWDDVNKTLSGTKYERFLHTDY
;
A
#
# COMPACT_ATOMS: atom_id res chain seq x y z
N MET A 1 4.88 -1.89 -1.36
CA MET A 1 6.20 -2.29 -0.83
C MET A 1 6.59 -1.53 0.44
N VAL A 2 6.51 -0.18 0.47
CA VAL A 2 6.84 0.62 1.66
C VAL A 2 6.11 0.15 2.93
N SER A 3 4.78 0.03 2.87
CA SER A 3 3.99 -0.44 4.02
C SER A 3 4.35 -1.86 4.47
N VAL A 4 4.80 -2.73 3.56
CA VAL A 4 5.24 -4.10 3.90
C VAL A 4 6.54 -4.05 4.69
N LEU A 5 7.50 -3.22 4.27
CA LEU A 5 8.77 -3.03 4.97
C LEU A 5 8.55 -2.37 6.34
N ALA A 6 7.71 -1.35 6.42
CA ALA A 6 7.35 -0.69 7.68
C ALA A 6 6.65 -1.64 8.66
N ASN A 7 5.69 -2.44 8.17
CA ASN A 7 5.00 -3.45 8.97
C ASN A 7 5.97 -4.56 9.45
N SER A 8 6.89 -5.00 8.59
CA SER A 8 7.93 -5.98 8.95
C SER A 8 8.87 -5.45 10.03
N TYR A 9 9.26 -4.17 9.96
CA TYR A 9 10.07 -3.52 10.98
C TYR A 9 9.35 -3.48 12.33
N ASP A 10 8.09 -3.05 12.36
CA ASP A 10 7.31 -2.95 13.60
C ASP A 10 7.10 -4.31 14.29
N ARG A 11 7.14 -5.43 13.55
CA ARG A 11 7.12 -6.78 14.14
C ARG A 11 8.19 -6.97 15.22
N TYR A 12 9.34 -6.33 15.05
CA TYR A 12 10.46 -6.39 15.98
C TYR A 12 10.57 -5.15 16.85
N ALA A 13 10.43 -3.96 16.26
CA ALA A 13 10.57 -2.69 16.95
C ALA A 13 9.43 -2.44 17.95
N LYS A 14 8.21 -2.91 17.64
CA LYS A 14 7.03 -2.86 18.50
C LYS A 14 6.80 -1.47 19.06
N LEU A 15 6.72 -0.48 18.17
CA LEU A 15 6.75 0.94 18.49
C LEU A 15 5.57 1.37 19.38
N LEU A 16 4.49 0.60 19.39
CA LEU A 16 3.29 0.86 20.16
C LEU A 16 3.21 -0.08 21.37
N ASN A 17 3.73 0.39 22.51
CA ASN A 17 3.65 -0.30 23.80
C ASN A 17 4.15 -1.76 23.77
N GLY A 18 5.23 -2.04 23.02
CA GLY A 18 5.78 -3.40 22.93
C GLY A 18 4.90 -4.39 22.15
N THR A 19 3.90 -3.88 21.41
CA THR A 19 2.99 -4.67 20.58
C THR A 19 3.17 -4.31 19.12
N HIS A 20 3.19 -5.33 18.26
CA HIS A 20 3.15 -5.15 16.82
C HIS A 20 1.74 -4.76 16.36
N LYS A 21 1.63 -3.73 15.52
CA LYS A 21 0.35 -3.25 14.97
C LYS A 21 0.44 -3.09 13.46
N SER A 22 -0.47 -3.76 12.75
CA SER A 22 -0.66 -3.60 11.30
C SER A 22 -1.66 -2.49 10.94
N HIS A 23 -2.43 -2.00 11.91
CA HIS A 23 -3.42 -0.95 11.79
C HIS A 23 -3.57 -0.21 13.12
N VAL A 24 -4.06 1.03 13.05
CA VAL A 24 -4.16 1.95 14.20
C VAL A 24 -5.49 2.70 14.14
N HIS A 25 -5.93 3.21 15.29
CA HIS A 25 -7.22 3.92 15.42
C HIS A 25 -7.04 5.37 15.89
N SER A 26 -5.80 5.83 15.99
CA SER A 26 -5.49 7.20 16.40
C SER A 26 -4.37 7.79 15.53
N GLU A 27 -4.43 9.11 15.35
CA GLU A 27 -3.43 9.88 14.60
C GLU A 27 -2.04 9.80 15.26
N GLN A 28 -2.00 9.71 16.59
CA GLN A 28 -0.77 9.60 17.36
C GLN A 28 -0.07 8.26 17.12
N GLU A 29 -0.82 7.16 17.13
CA GLU A 29 -0.27 5.84 16.80
C GLU A 29 0.16 5.76 15.33
N ALA A 30 -0.63 6.33 14.41
CA ALA A 30 -0.28 6.43 13.00
C ALA A 30 1.06 7.15 12.81
N ALA A 31 1.23 8.32 13.45
CA ALA A 31 2.46 9.10 13.39
C ALA A 31 3.67 8.35 13.97
N ALA A 32 3.48 7.58 15.05
CA ALA A 32 4.54 6.77 15.63
C ALA A 32 4.99 5.68 14.65
N LEU A 33 4.07 4.96 14.01
CA LEU A 33 4.40 3.92 13.03
C LEU A 33 5.00 4.50 11.74
N SER A 34 4.47 5.62 11.25
CA SER A 34 4.95 6.28 10.02
C SER A 34 6.31 6.96 10.18
N SER A 35 6.80 7.10 11.42
CA SER A 35 8.13 7.68 11.70
C SER A 35 9.27 6.83 11.13
N TYR A 36 9.04 5.52 10.97
CA TYR A 36 10.00 4.63 10.33
C TYR A 36 9.92 4.77 8.80
N LYS A 37 11.05 5.16 8.21
CA LYS A 37 11.22 5.23 6.75
C LYS A 37 12.11 4.08 6.30
N PRO A 38 11.58 3.05 5.61
CA PRO A 38 12.43 1.99 5.09
C PRO A 38 13.43 2.51 4.07
N MET A 39 14.60 1.88 4.04
CA MET A 39 15.53 1.99 2.93
C MET A 39 15.19 0.91 1.89
N ILE A 40 14.93 1.32 0.66
CA ILE A 40 14.62 0.42 -0.45
C ILE A 40 15.91 0.02 -1.15
N ASN A 41 16.08 -1.28 -1.44
CA ASN A 41 17.22 -1.74 -2.21
C ASN A 41 17.05 -1.39 -3.70
N SER A 42 17.63 -0.26 -4.10
CA SER A 42 17.53 0.24 -5.49
C SER A 42 18.16 -0.71 -6.52
N THR A 43 19.06 -1.60 -6.11
CA THR A 43 19.68 -2.60 -7.00
C THR A 43 18.70 -3.71 -7.38
N SER A 44 17.84 -4.15 -6.44
CA SER A 44 16.83 -5.19 -6.70
C SER A 44 15.49 -4.62 -7.13
N LEU A 45 15.23 -3.33 -6.90
CA LEU A 45 13.92 -2.70 -7.08
C LEU A 45 13.21 -3.01 -8.42
N MET A 46 13.93 -2.94 -9.54
CA MET A 46 13.37 -3.25 -10.87
C MET A 46 12.92 -4.72 -10.98
N MET A 47 13.69 -5.63 -10.39
CA MET A 47 13.38 -7.05 -10.35
C MET A 47 12.18 -7.29 -9.43
N ASP A 48 12.17 -6.69 -8.24
CA ASP A 48 11.10 -6.81 -7.25
C ASP A 48 9.76 -6.32 -7.83
N LEU A 49 9.75 -5.19 -8.55
CA LEU A 49 8.55 -4.69 -9.23
C LEU A 49 8.09 -5.60 -10.37
N LYS A 50 9.04 -6.17 -11.13
CA LYS A 50 8.72 -7.13 -12.20
C LYS A 50 8.13 -8.42 -11.65
N GLU A 51 8.67 -8.91 -10.54
CA GLU A 51 8.14 -10.08 -9.85
C GLU A 51 6.74 -9.82 -9.31
N ALA A 52 6.50 -8.64 -8.71
CA ALA A 52 5.18 -8.23 -8.26
C ALA A 52 4.16 -8.19 -9.41
N GLU A 53 4.50 -7.59 -10.56
CA GLU A 53 3.63 -7.63 -11.76
C GLU A 53 3.39 -9.07 -12.24
N THR A 54 4.43 -9.91 -12.26
CA THR A 54 4.31 -11.32 -12.66
C THR A 54 3.42 -12.12 -11.70
N ALA A 55 3.48 -11.81 -10.40
CA ALA A 55 2.60 -12.42 -9.41
C ALA A 55 1.13 -12.01 -9.61
N VAL A 56 0.87 -10.74 -9.94
CA VAL A 56 -0.48 -10.26 -10.26
C VAL A 56 -1.03 -10.98 -11.50
N VAL A 57 -0.26 -11.05 -12.59
CA VAL A 57 -0.69 -11.76 -13.81
C VAL A 57 -1.00 -13.23 -13.52
N ARG A 58 -0.09 -13.93 -12.83
CA ARG A 58 -0.30 -15.33 -12.45
C ARG A 58 -1.53 -15.53 -11.56
N ALA A 59 -1.79 -14.62 -10.63
CA ALA A 59 -2.98 -14.70 -9.78
C ALA A 59 -4.26 -14.54 -10.61
N LEU A 60 -4.30 -13.60 -11.54
CA LEU A 60 -5.45 -13.38 -12.42
C LEU A 60 -5.69 -14.57 -13.37
N GLU A 61 -4.62 -15.14 -13.92
CA GLU A 61 -4.71 -16.36 -14.74
C GLU A 61 -5.20 -17.55 -13.91
N TYR A 62 -4.69 -17.71 -12.68
CA TYR A 62 -5.08 -18.83 -11.82
C TYR A 62 -6.53 -18.76 -11.36
N PHE A 63 -7.06 -17.56 -11.14
CA PHE A 63 -8.43 -17.31 -10.68
C PHE A 63 -9.38 -16.89 -11.80
N ASP A 64 -9.05 -17.14 -13.06
CA ASP A 64 -9.83 -16.70 -14.23
C ASP A 64 -11.29 -17.19 -14.24
N SER A 65 -11.51 -18.39 -13.71
CA SER A 65 -12.80 -19.07 -13.57
C SER A 65 -13.53 -18.71 -12.27
N THR A 66 -12.89 -17.93 -11.38
CA THR A 66 -13.48 -17.45 -10.13
C THR A 66 -13.96 -16.03 -10.32
N HIS A 67 -15.18 -15.72 -9.85
CA HIS A 67 -15.65 -14.34 -9.82
C HIS A 67 -14.76 -13.51 -8.89
N HIS A 68 -13.96 -12.60 -9.46
CA HIS A 68 -13.00 -11.78 -8.74
C HIS A 68 -13.09 -10.32 -9.16
N MET A 69 -12.70 -9.43 -8.25
CA MET A 69 -12.60 -7.99 -8.47
C MET A 69 -11.19 -7.52 -8.11
N VAL A 70 -10.56 -6.76 -9.01
CA VAL A 70 -9.28 -6.11 -8.75
C VAL A 70 -9.55 -4.73 -8.15
N LEU A 71 -8.93 -4.46 -7.00
CA LEU A 71 -9.06 -3.20 -6.27
C LEU A 71 -7.68 -2.70 -5.86
N TYR A 72 -7.47 -1.40 -6.04
CA TYR A 72 -6.36 -0.67 -5.44
C TYR A 72 -6.87 0.12 -4.24
N TYR A 73 -5.99 0.40 -3.28
CA TYR A 73 -6.34 1.20 -2.11
C TYR A 73 -6.88 2.58 -2.54
N GLU A 74 -6.25 3.15 -3.56
CA GLU A 74 -6.55 4.44 -4.16
C GLU A 74 -7.98 4.45 -4.73
N ASP A 75 -8.45 3.34 -5.31
CA ASP A 75 -9.81 3.24 -5.83
C ASP A 75 -10.85 3.43 -4.72
N LEU A 76 -10.56 2.97 -3.50
CA LEU A 76 -11.49 3.00 -2.37
C LEU A 76 -11.48 4.33 -1.62
N VAL A 77 -10.33 5.01 -1.57
CA VAL A 77 -10.17 6.26 -0.82
C VAL A 77 -10.39 7.51 -1.65
N THR A 78 -10.10 7.46 -2.96
CA THR A 78 -10.29 8.61 -3.85
C THR A 78 -11.65 8.60 -4.55
N ASN A 79 -12.21 7.40 -4.81
CA ASN A 79 -13.47 7.24 -5.49
C ASN A 79 -14.51 6.48 -4.64
N HIS A 80 -15.33 7.24 -3.91
CA HIS A 80 -16.38 6.68 -3.07
C HIS A 80 -17.46 5.89 -3.85
N THR A 81 -17.58 6.03 -5.18
CA THR A 81 -18.52 5.17 -5.93
C THR A 81 -18.03 3.74 -6.01
N LYS A 82 -16.71 3.51 -5.97
CA LYS A 82 -16.14 2.15 -6.03
C LYS A 82 -16.61 1.27 -4.87
N LEU A 83 -16.81 1.85 -3.69
CA LEU A 83 -17.35 1.13 -2.54
C LEU A 83 -18.77 0.60 -2.77
N LYS A 84 -19.55 1.21 -3.66
CA LYS A 84 -20.86 0.68 -4.07
C LYS A 84 -20.68 -0.55 -4.95
N ASP A 85 -19.78 -0.48 -5.93
CA ASP A 85 -19.43 -1.62 -6.80
C ASP A 85 -18.92 -2.80 -5.96
N VAL A 86 -18.11 -2.54 -4.93
CA VAL A 86 -17.63 -3.57 -3.99
C VAL A 86 -18.77 -4.19 -3.21
N GLN A 87 -19.68 -3.38 -2.67
CA GLN A 87 -20.85 -3.90 -1.95
C GLN A 87 -21.73 -4.75 -2.86
N GLU A 88 -21.98 -4.31 -4.10
CA GLU A 88 -22.74 -5.07 -5.09
C GLU A 88 -22.04 -6.39 -5.47
N PHE A 89 -20.74 -6.35 -5.73
CA PHE A 89 -19.93 -7.54 -6.04
C PHE A 89 -19.99 -8.59 -4.92
N LEU A 90 -20.03 -8.15 -3.66
CA LEU A 90 -20.15 -9.02 -2.49
C LEU A 90 -21.61 -9.43 -2.18
N GLY A 91 -22.60 -8.90 -2.90
CA GLY A 91 -24.02 -9.14 -2.63
C GLY A 91 -24.54 -8.48 -1.34
N LEU A 92 -23.90 -7.39 -0.92
CA LEU A 92 -24.25 -6.63 0.28
C LEU A 92 -25.22 -5.48 -0.06
N PRO A 93 -26.13 -5.11 0.86
CA PRO A 93 -26.94 -3.91 0.69
C PRO A 93 -26.04 -2.67 0.63
N GLN A 94 -26.36 -1.72 -0.27
CA GLN A 94 -25.63 -0.47 -0.33
C GLN A 94 -25.90 0.37 0.93
N MET A 95 -24.85 0.66 1.67
CA MET A 95 -24.89 1.53 2.83
C MET A 95 -23.62 2.38 2.94
N GLU A 96 -23.67 3.38 3.81
CA GLU A 96 -22.49 4.13 4.19
C GLU A 96 -21.55 3.21 4.99
N LEU A 97 -20.29 3.14 4.56
CA LEU A 97 -19.25 2.38 5.23
C LEU A 97 -18.37 3.35 6.02
N THR A 98 -18.12 3.01 7.28
CA THR A 98 -17.21 3.76 8.16
C THR A 98 -16.12 2.84 8.68
N SER A 99 -14.95 3.40 8.94
CA SER A 99 -13.84 2.70 9.57
C SER A 99 -13.29 3.56 10.70
N GLY A 100 -13.00 2.93 11.83
CA GLY A 100 -12.22 3.56 12.90
C GLY A 100 -10.71 3.55 12.64
N GLN A 101 -10.27 2.87 11.57
CA GLN A 101 -8.84 2.79 11.23
C GLN A 101 -8.37 4.08 10.58
N VAL A 102 -7.17 4.52 10.95
CA VAL A 102 -6.53 5.71 10.40
C VAL A 102 -5.39 5.31 9.47
N LYS A 103 -5.25 6.03 8.36
CA LYS A 103 -4.15 5.86 7.40
C LYS A 103 -2.81 6.19 8.09
N ILE A 104 -1.87 5.22 8.07
CA ILE A 104 -0.55 5.37 8.70
C ILE A 104 0.35 6.31 7.89
N HIS A 105 0.55 6.03 6.61
CA HIS A 105 1.40 6.85 5.74
C HIS A 105 0.55 7.93 5.05
N LYS A 106 0.87 9.20 5.28
CA LYS A 106 0.22 10.36 4.66
C LYS A 106 1.25 11.19 3.90
N GLY A 107 0.81 11.90 2.86
CA GLY A 107 1.68 12.75 2.05
C GLY A 107 2.41 11.97 0.94
N PRO A 108 3.35 12.63 0.25
CA PRO A 108 4.06 12.04 -0.88
C PRO A 108 4.92 10.85 -0.45
N LEU A 109 5.12 9.91 -1.37
CA LEU A 109 5.91 8.70 -1.09
C LEU A 109 7.36 9.00 -0.67
N SER A 110 7.90 10.13 -1.15
CA SER A 110 9.21 10.66 -0.76
C SER A 110 9.37 10.85 0.75
N ASP A 111 8.28 11.20 1.44
CA ASP A 111 8.31 11.43 2.88
C ASP A 111 8.37 10.12 3.66
N SER A 112 8.04 8.99 3.03
CA SER A 112 7.97 7.68 3.65
C SER A 112 9.15 6.76 3.29
N VAL A 113 10.13 7.22 2.51
CA VAL A 113 11.27 6.40 2.06
C VAL A 113 12.58 7.11 2.41
N ASN A 114 13.52 6.39 3.04
CA ASN A 114 14.74 7.00 3.54
C ASN A 114 15.73 7.40 2.42
N ASN A 115 15.86 6.56 1.39
CA ASN A 115 16.73 6.78 0.24
C ASN A 115 15.93 7.14 -1.02
N TRP A 116 15.02 8.11 -0.90
CA TRP A 116 14.09 8.47 -1.98
C TRP A 116 14.81 8.85 -3.29
N ASP A 117 15.90 9.60 -3.22
CA ASP A 117 16.63 10.04 -4.42
C ASP A 117 17.15 8.86 -5.26
N ASP A 118 17.63 7.79 -4.60
CA ASP A 118 18.08 6.58 -5.28
C ASP A 118 16.90 5.86 -5.94
N VAL A 119 15.76 5.76 -5.24
CA VAL A 119 14.53 5.15 -5.75
C VAL A 119 14.01 5.92 -6.95
N ASN A 120 13.92 7.25 -6.83
CA ASN A 120 13.50 8.15 -7.89
C ASN A 120 14.40 7.96 -9.13
N LYS A 121 15.72 8.04 -8.94
CA LYS A 121 16.70 7.84 -10.02
C LYS A 121 16.57 6.45 -10.69
N THR A 122 16.32 5.39 -9.92
CA THR A 122 16.17 4.04 -10.45
C THR A 122 14.88 3.87 -11.27
N LEU A 123 13.79 4.56 -10.90
CA LEU A 123 12.49 4.40 -11.57
C LEU A 123 12.24 5.42 -12.69
N SER A 124 12.85 6.61 -12.64
CA SER A 124 12.70 7.64 -13.68
C SER A 124 13.11 7.11 -15.06
N GLY A 125 12.31 7.39 -16.08
CA GLY A 125 12.52 6.92 -17.45
C GLY A 125 12.20 5.44 -17.67
N THR A 126 11.70 4.72 -16.65
CA THR A 126 11.27 3.32 -16.77
C THR A 126 9.75 3.20 -16.84
N LYS A 127 9.23 2.03 -17.21
CA LYS A 127 7.77 1.76 -17.15
C LYS A 127 7.16 1.87 -15.74
N TYR A 128 8.00 1.90 -14.71
CA TYR A 128 7.58 2.02 -13.31
C TYR A 128 7.63 3.45 -12.78
N GLU A 129 8.05 4.42 -13.58
CA GLU A 129 8.06 5.85 -13.23
C GLU A 129 6.71 6.35 -12.71
N ARG A 130 5.59 5.78 -13.22
CA ARG A 130 4.24 6.05 -12.73
C ARG A 130 4.08 5.93 -11.21
N PHE A 131 4.86 5.06 -10.55
CA PHE A 131 4.81 4.87 -9.10
C PHE A 131 5.46 6.01 -8.31
N LEU A 132 6.22 6.90 -8.96
CA LEU A 132 6.81 8.08 -8.33
C LEU A 132 5.81 9.24 -8.17
N HIS A 133 4.80 9.28 -9.03
CA HIS A 133 3.85 10.39 -9.15
C HIS A 133 2.44 10.04 -8.70
N THR A 134 2.23 8.82 -8.21
CA THR A 134 0.93 8.45 -7.66
C THR A 134 0.80 9.16 -6.32
N ASP A 135 -0.03 10.21 -6.29
CA ASP A 135 -0.43 10.87 -5.06
C ASP A 135 -1.19 9.86 -4.17
N TYR A 136 -0.73 9.69 -2.93
CA TYR A 136 -1.34 8.84 -1.92
C TYR A 136 -2.17 9.65 -0.93
#